data_AF-A0A084QPD4-F1
#
_entry.id   AF-A0A084QPD4-F1
#
_cell.length_a   1.000
_cell.length_b   1.000
_cell.length_c   1.000
_cell.angle_alpha   90.00
_cell.angle_beta   90.00
_cell.angle_gamma   90.00
#
_symmetry.space_group_name_H-M   'P 1'
#
loop_
_entity.id
_entity.type
_entity.pdbx_description
1 polymer ?
#
loop_
_entity_poly.entity_id
_entity_poly.type
_entity_poly.pdbx_seq_one_letter_code
_entity_poly.pdbx_strand_id
1 'polypeptide(L)'
;MPHPYYSHAMLGISCFPAAFGLGHILFPEAMMRAIEFPVPSDPAARALSRSLMAMLGARDIGASYVLYLIWRTKDQRLMGFGLLTALGFAVFDGVVSRALIGGGEWNHWSIAPVAAGVSAGLLGWI
;
A
#
# COMPACT_ATOMS: atom_id res chain seq x y z
N MET A 1 -21.13 -16.72 -7.12
CA MET A 1 -21.83 -15.57 -7.72
C MET A 1 -20.97 -14.33 -7.51
N PRO A 2 -20.94 -13.35 -8.42
CA PRO A 2 -20.22 -12.10 -8.21
C PRO A 2 -20.82 -11.38 -6.99
N HIS A 3 -20.12 -11.35 -5.86
CA HIS A 3 -20.59 -10.61 -4.71
C HIS A 3 -20.20 -9.14 -4.85
N PRO A 4 -21.17 -8.21 -4.91
CA PRO A 4 -20.87 -6.78 -5.08
C PRO A 4 -20.02 -6.24 -3.93
N TYR A 5 -20.12 -6.83 -2.75
CA TYR A 5 -19.37 -6.46 -1.55
C TYR A 5 -17.84 -6.48 -1.76
N TYR A 6 -17.29 -7.53 -2.38
CA TYR A 6 -15.84 -7.61 -2.59
C TYR A 6 -15.34 -6.59 -3.63
N SER A 7 -16.16 -6.28 -4.63
CA SER A 7 -15.82 -5.23 -5.61
C SER A 7 -15.80 -3.84 -4.95
N HIS A 8 -16.77 -3.55 -4.09
CA HIS A 8 -16.78 -2.29 -3.34
C HIS A 8 -15.66 -2.22 -2.30
N ALA A 9 -15.35 -3.34 -1.64
CA ALA A 9 -14.23 -3.43 -0.71
C ALA A 9 -12.89 -3.16 -1.42
N MET A 10 -12.67 -3.74 -2.60
CA MET A 10 -11.47 -3.49 -3.40
C MET A 10 -11.33 -2.02 -3.81
N LEU A 11 -12.44 -1.37 -4.19
CA LEU A 11 -12.43 0.08 -4.45
C LEU A 11 -12.02 0.87 -3.19
N GLY A 12 -12.63 0.57 -2.04
CA GLY A 12 -12.27 1.21 -0.78
C GLY A 12 -10.80 1.01 -0.42
N ILE A 13 -10.29 -0.22 -0.59
CA ILE A 13 -8.89 -0.54 -0.32
C ILE A 13 -7.96 0.22 -1.28
N SER A 14 -8.36 0.38 -2.54
CA SER A 14 -7.56 1.10 -3.54
C SER A 14 -7.33 2.57 -3.19
N CYS A 15 -8.12 3.17 -2.29
CA CYS A 15 -7.92 4.54 -1.84
C CYS A 15 -6.75 4.70 -0.85
N PHE A 16 -6.39 3.66 -0.10
CA PHE A 16 -5.33 3.77 0.92
C PHE A 16 -3.97 4.14 0.32
N PRO A 17 -3.47 3.49 -0.76
CA PRO A 17 -2.19 3.87 -1.35
C PRO A 17 -2.14 5.34 -1.79
N ALA A 18 -3.23 5.90 -2.35
CA ALA A 18 -3.27 7.32 -2.68
C ALA A 18 -3.19 8.21 -1.43
N ALA A 19 -3.89 7.87 -0.36
CA ALA A 19 -3.84 8.62 0.90
C ALA A 19 -2.43 8.59 1.52
N PHE A 20 -1.80 7.41 1.59
CA PHE A 20 -0.41 7.29 2.03
C PHE A 20 0.55 8.02 1.10
N GLY A 21 0.37 7.92 -0.21
CA GLY A 21 1.25 8.57 -1.17
C GLY A 21 1.20 10.09 -1.11
N LEU A 22 0.01 10.67 -0.92
CA LEU A 22 -0.13 12.10 -0.61
C LEU A 22 0.57 12.45 0.70
N GLY A 23 0.43 11.61 1.74
CA GLY A 23 1.16 11.75 2.99
C GLY A 23 2.67 11.71 2.82
N HIS A 24 3.20 10.79 2.02
CA HIS A 24 4.64 10.64 1.73
C HIS A 24 5.21 11.88 1.05
N ILE A 25 4.46 12.50 0.13
CA ILE A 25 4.87 13.72 -0.58
C ILE A 25 4.76 14.95 0.31
N LEU A 26 3.62 15.14 0.99
CA LEU A 26 3.30 16.37 1.72
C LEU A 26 3.91 16.40 3.12
N PHE A 27 4.03 15.23 3.77
CA PHE A 27 4.42 15.09 5.17
C PHE A 27 5.43 13.95 5.39
N PRO A 28 6.56 13.91 4.65
CA PRO A 28 7.47 12.76 4.62
C PRO A 28 7.99 12.36 6.01
N GLU A 29 8.31 13.32 6.87
CA GLU A 29 8.80 13.03 8.22
C GLU A 29 7.75 12.51 9.17
N ALA A 30 6.52 13.01 9.06
CA ALA A 30 5.41 12.50 9.84
C ALA A 30 5.12 11.04 9.45
N MET A 31 5.17 10.75 8.14
CA MET A 31 4.98 9.39 7.63
C MET A 31 6.11 8.45 8.06
N MET A 32 7.38 8.85 7.98
CA MET A 32 8.49 8.02 8.48
C MET A 32 8.30 7.67 9.96
N ARG A 33 7.95 8.66 10.79
CA ARG A 33 7.70 8.42 12.23
C ARG A 33 6.50 7.51 12.46
N ALA A 34 5.44 7.63 11.65
CA ALA A 34 4.23 6.81 11.78
C ALA A 34 4.50 5.33 11.54
N ILE A 35 5.55 4.99 10.78
CA ILE A 35 6.01 3.61 10.56
C ILE A 35 7.31 3.29 11.31
N GLU A 36 7.66 4.10 12.32
CA GLU A 36 8.82 3.91 13.22
C GLU A 36 10.20 4.11 12.56
N PHE A 37 10.27 4.60 11.32
CA PHE A 37 11.53 4.94 10.69
C PHE A 37 12.12 6.23 11.30
N PRO A 38 13.43 6.27 11.59
CA PRO A 38 14.07 7.45 12.12
C PRO A 38 14.13 8.56 11.06
N VAL A 39 13.95 9.81 11.50
CA VAL A 39 14.22 10.97 10.65
C VAL A 39 15.70 11.33 10.79
N PRO A 40 16.51 11.27 9.72
CA PRO A 40 17.94 11.59 9.82
C PRO A 40 18.17 13.04 10.28
N SER A 41 19.12 13.22 11.19
CA SER A 41 19.59 14.55 11.62
C SER A 41 20.58 15.16 10.64
N ASP A 42 21.35 14.32 9.94
CA ASP A 42 22.26 14.74 8.88
C ASP A 42 21.48 15.38 7.70
N PRO A 43 21.85 16.59 7.23
CA PRO A 43 21.12 17.28 6.18
C PRO A 43 21.05 16.52 4.85
N ALA A 44 22.14 15.84 4.45
CA ALA A 44 22.18 15.13 3.18
C ALA A 44 21.32 13.87 3.22
N ALA A 45 21.42 13.08 4.29
CA ALA A 45 20.56 11.92 4.53
C ALA A 45 19.09 12.32 4.60
N ARG A 46 18.77 13.43 5.29
CA ARG A 46 17.39 13.94 5.39
C ARG A 46 16.84 14.38 4.03
N ALA A 47 17.65 15.02 3.20
CA ALA A 47 17.27 15.39 1.83
C ALA A 47 17.02 14.15 0.97
N LEU A 48 17.89 13.14 1.05
CA LEU A 48 17.72 11.87 0.35
C LEU A 48 16.44 11.15 0.79
N SER A 49 16.21 10.99 2.09
CA SER A 49 15.00 10.34 2.62
C SER A 49 13.73 11.05 2.17
N ARG A 50 13.70 12.39 2.16
CA ARG A 50 12.54 13.15 1.64
C ARG A 50 12.30 12.90 0.16
N SER A 51 13.35 12.88 -0.65
CA SER A 51 13.22 12.59 -2.09
C SER A 51 12.73 11.17 -2.34
N LEU A 52 13.22 10.18 -1.58
CA LEU A 52 12.76 8.80 -1.64
C LEU A 52 11.29 8.67 -1.22
N MET A 53 10.88 9.36 -0.14
CA MET A 53 9.46 9.40 0.27
C MET A 53 8.58 10.01 -0.82
N ALA A 54 9.01 11.10 -1.47
CA ALA A 54 8.25 11.68 -2.58
C ALA A 54 8.13 10.71 -3.77
N MET A 55 9.20 9.99 -4.11
CA MET A 55 9.18 8.95 -5.16
C MET A 55 8.24 7.79 -4.81
N LEU A 56 8.29 7.31 -3.56
CA LEU A 56 7.38 6.29 -3.06
C LEU A 56 5.93 6.79 -3.09
N GLY A 57 5.68 8.03 -2.69
CA GLY A 57 4.34 8.59 -2.71
C GLY A 57 3.75 8.72 -4.11
N ALA A 58 4.55 9.11 -5.11
CA ALA A 58 4.11 9.12 -6.49
C ALA A 58 3.77 7.70 -7.00
N ARG A 59 4.57 6.70 -6.61
CA ARG A 59 4.29 5.28 -6.91
C ARG A 59 2.98 4.81 -6.26
N ASP A 60 2.72 5.16 -5.01
CA ASP A 60 1.52 4.72 -4.30
C ASP A 60 0.24 5.34 -4.90
N ILE A 61 0.30 6.61 -5.30
CA ILE A 61 -0.78 7.27 -6.06
C ILE A 61 -0.99 6.55 -7.40
N GLY A 62 0.10 6.21 -8.11
CA GLY A 62 0.03 5.43 -9.34
C GLY A 62 -0.61 4.06 -9.15
N ALA A 63 -0.23 3.33 -8.11
CA ALA A 63 -0.79 2.02 -7.77
C ALA A 63 -2.30 2.12 -7.45
N SER A 64 -2.71 3.14 -6.68
CA SER A 64 -4.12 3.44 -6.42
C SER A 64 -4.89 3.67 -7.73
N TYR A 65 -4.35 4.49 -8.63
CA TYR A 65 -5.00 4.77 -9.91
C TYR A 65 -5.11 3.52 -10.80
N VAL A 66 -4.07 2.68 -10.85
CA VAL A 66 -4.12 1.41 -11.58
C VAL A 66 -5.18 0.47 -10.99
N LEU A 67 -5.27 0.34 -9.66
CA LEU A 67 -6.32 -0.44 -9.00
C LEU A 67 -7.73 0.11 -9.30
N TYR A 68 -7.89 1.43 -9.33
CA TYR A 68 -9.15 2.05 -9.76
C TYR A 68 -9.49 1.71 -11.22
N LEU A 69 -8.53 1.77 -12.15
CA LEU A 69 -8.74 1.37 -13.54
C LEU A 69 -9.11 -0.11 -13.66
N ILE A 70 -8.44 -1.00 -12.91
CA ILE A 70 -8.81 -2.41 -12.81
C ILE A 70 -10.24 -2.56 -12.31
N TRP A 71 -10.62 -1.83 -11.26
CA TRP A 71 -11.98 -1.86 -10.73
C TRP A 71 -13.04 -1.44 -11.76
N ARG A 72 -12.71 -0.50 -12.65
CA ARG A 72 -13.61 -0.03 -13.72
C ARG A 72 -13.91 -1.11 -14.76
N THR A 73 -13.04 -2.10 -14.94
CA THR A 73 -13.24 -3.20 -15.91
C THR A 73 -14.37 -4.15 -15.52
N LYS A 74 -14.75 -4.18 -14.24
CA LYS A 74 -15.71 -5.14 -13.65
C LYS A 74 -15.26 -6.61 -13.72
N ASP A 75 -14.04 -6.89 -14.15
CA ASP A 75 -13.44 -8.23 -14.09
C ASP A 75 -12.97 -8.53 -12.65
N GLN A 76 -13.70 -9.41 -11.97
CA GLN A 76 -13.38 -9.77 -10.58
C GLN A 76 -12.07 -10.53 -10.45
N ARG A 77 -11.68 -11.35 -11.43
CA ARG A 77 -10.39 -12.06 -11.38
C ARG A 77 -9.25 -11.07 -11.50
N LEU A 78 -9.38 -10.10 -12.41
CA LEU A 78 -8.41 -9.02 -12.56
C LEU A 78 -8.32 -8.17 -11.29
N MET A 79 -9.45 -7.83 -10.66
CA MET A 79 -9.46 -7.16 -9.34
C MET A 79 -8.73 -7.98 -8.27
N GLY A 80 -9.01 -9.28 -8.19
CA GLY A 80 -8.42 -10.17 -7.19
C GLY A 80 -6.90 -10.26 -7.32
N PHE A 81 -6.39 -10.49 -8.54
CA PHE A 81 -4.97 -10.53 -8.81
C PHE A 81 -4.29 -9.15 -8.71
N GLY A 82 -4.97 -8.08 -9.10
CA GLY A 82 -4.48 -6.72 -8.91
C GLY A 82 -4.27 -6.39 -7.43
N LEU A 83 -5.24 -6.78 -6.59
CA LEU A 83 -5.14 -6.58 -5.14
C LEU A 83 -4.05 -7.47 -4.50
N LEU A 84 -3.89 -8.72 -4.93
CA LEU A 84 -2.76 -9.58 -4.48
C LEU A 84 -1.40 -9.00 -4.88
N THR A 85 -1.32 -8.38 -6.06
CA THR A 85 -0.10 -7.68 -6.50
C THR A 85 0.22 -6.50 -5.59
N ALA A 86 -0.78 -5.68 -5.25
CA ALA A 86 -0.63 -4.57 -4.30
C ALA A 86 -0.27 -5.07 -2.89
N LEU A 87 -0.83 -6.20 -2.45
CA LEU A 87 -0.46 -6.83 -1.19
C LEU A 87 1.03 -7.22 -1.15
N GLY A 88 1.60 -7.67 -2.28
CA GLY A 88 3.03 -7.94 -2.40
C GLY A 88 3.90 -6.75 -2.02
N PHE A 89 3.47 -5.52 -2.31
CA PHE A 89 4.17 -4.31 -1.90
C PHE A 89 4.18 -4.14 -0.38
N ALA A 90 3.01 -4.22 0.27
CA ALA A 90 2.91 -4.10 1.72
C ALA A 90 3.71 -5.20 2.46
N VAL A 91 3.72 -6.43 1.92
CA VAL A 91 4.55 -7.50 2.47
C VAL A 91 6.03 -7.14 2.39
N PHE A 92 6.51 -6.68 1.23
CA PHE A 92 7.91 -6.31 1.03
C PHE A 92 8.31 -5.10 1.89
N ASP A 93 7.45 -4.10 2.03
CA ASP A 93 7.70 -2.93 2.89
C ASP A 93 7.91 -3.36 4.35
N GLY A 94 7.10 -4.30 4.85
CA GLY A 94 7.30 -4.85 6.21
C GLY A 94 8.59 -5.67 6.35
N VAL A 95 9.03 -6.37 5.31
CA VAL A 95 10.35 -7.04 5.30
C VAL A 95 11.47 -6.01 5.39
N VAL A 96 11.39 -4.93 4.61
CA VAL A 96 12.37 -3.83 4.66
C VAL A 96 12.38 -3.15 6.03
N SER A 97 11.20 -2.90 6.61
CA SER A 97 11.06 -2.34 7.95
C SER A 97 11.77 -3.21 8.99
N ARG A 98 11.46 -4.52 9.00
CA ARG A 98 12.12 -5.47 9.90
C ARG A 98 13.64 -5.51 9.72
N ALA A 99 14.11 -5.49 8.48
CA ALA A 99 15.52 -5.56 8.15
C ALA A 99 16.29 -4.29 8.56
N LEU A 100 15.68 -3.11 8.41
CA LEU A 100 16.36 -1.84 8.64
C LEU A 100 16.27 -1.37 10.10
N ILE A 101 15.07 -1.45 10.70
CA ILE A 101 14.80 -0.90 12.05
C ILE A 101 14.58 -1.99 13.11
N GLY A 102 14.66 -3.28 12.74
CA GLY A 102 14.50 -4.40 13.67
C GLY A 102 13.06 -4.69 14.10
N GLY A 103 12.08 -3.97 13.54
CA GLY A 103 10.66 -4.02 13.91
C GLY A 103 9.77 -3.33 12.88
N GLY A 104 8.60 -2.85 13.30
CA GLY A 104 7.70 -2.06 12.46
C GLY A 104 6.98 -2.82 11.34
N GLU A 105 7.18 -4.13 11.18
CA GLU A 105 6.59 -4.90 10.08
C GLU A 105 5.05 -4.90 10.11
N TRP A 106 4.45 -4.86 11.30
CA TRP A 106 3.00 -4.85 11.48
C TRP A 106 2.32 -3.54 11.04
N ASN A 107 3.08 -2.45 10.95
CA ASN A 107 2.60 -1.19 10.34
C ASN A 107 2.29 -1.39 8.84
N HIS A 108 2.84 -2.44 8.22
CA HIS A 108 2.60 -2.79 6.83
C HIS A 108 1.75 -4.08 6.69
N TRP A 109 2.01 -5.10 7.51
CA TRP A 109 1.36 -6.41 7.37
C TRP A 109 -0.05 -6.49 7.95
N SER A 110 -0.48 -5.52 8.75
CA SER A 110 -1.84 -5.49 9.31
C SER A 110 -2.95 -5.48 8.25
N ILE A 111 -2.67 -4.96 7.05
CA ILE A 111 -3.63 -4.98 5.93
C ILE A 111 -3.71 -6.34 5.22
N ALA A 112 -2.72 -7.22 5.43
CA ALA A 112 -2.60 -8.47 4.68
C ALA A 112 -3.81 -9.40 4.80
N PRO A 113 -4.37 -9.66 6.00
CA PRO A 113 -5.56 -10.51 6.13
C PRO A 113 -6.77 -9.94 5.39
N VAL A 114 -6.96 -8.61 5.41
CA VAL A 114 -8.07 -7.93 4.75
C VAL A 114 -7.93 -8.01 3.23
N ALA A 115 -6.75 -7.67 2.70
CA ALA A 115 -6.48 -7.73 1.27
C ALA A 115 -6.58 -9.17 0.74
N ALA A 116 -6.02 -10.14 1.46
CA ALA A 116 -6.08 -11.55 1.09
C ALA A 116 -7.53 -12.08 1.09
N GLY A 117 -8.33 -11.72 2.10
CA GLY A 117 -9.75 -12.10 2.18
C GLY A 117 -10.58 -11.53 1.03
N VAL A 118 -10.41 -10.23 0.72
CA VAL A 118 -11.10 -9.60 -0.41
C VAL A 118 -10.65 -10.21 -1.73
N SER A 119 -9.35 -10.47 -1.92
CA SER A 119 -8.85 -11.18 -3.09
C SER A 119 -9.41 -12.59 -3.22
N ALA A 120 -9.48 -13.36 -2.13
CA ALA A 120 -10.04 -14.70 -2.13
C ALA A 120 -11.53 -14.69 -2.54
N GLY A 121 -12.31 -13.74 -2.02
CA GLY A 121 -13.71 -13.56 -2.41
C GLY A 121 -13.88 -13.13 -3.88
N LEU A 122 -13.01 -12.26 -4.40
CA LEU A 122 -12.98 -11.87 -5.82
C LEU A 122 -12.59 -13.02 -6.75
N LEU A 123 -11.75 -13.94 -6.29
CA LEU A 123 -11.30 -15.12 -7.02
C LEU A 123 -12.25 -16.32 -6.88
N GLY A 124 -13.26 -16.21 -6.01
CA GLY A 124 -14.24 -17.27 -5.75
C GLY A 124 -13.71 -18.43 -4.92
N TRP A 125 -12.70 -18.18 -4.07
CA TRP A 125 -12.16 -19.17 -3.14
C TRP A 125 -12.99 -19.27 -1.85
N ILE A 126 -13.71 -18.19 -1.51
CA ILE A 126 -14.62 -18.07 -0.35
C ILE A 126 -15.87 -17.26 -0.73
#